data_AF-A0A3D6DZ75-F1
#
_entry.id   AF-A0A3D6DZ75-F1
#
_cell.length_a   1.000
_cell.length_b   1.000
_cell.length_c   1.000
_cell.angle_alpha   90.00
_cell.angle_beta   90.00
_cell.angle_gamma   90.00
#
_symmetry.space_group_name_H-M   'P 1'
#
loop_
_entity.id
_entity.type
_entity.pdbx_description
1 polymer ?
#
loop_
_entity_poly.entity_id
_entity_poly.type
_entity_poly.pdbx_seq_one_letter_code
_entity_poly.pdbx_strand_id
1 'polypeptide(L)'
;MAYAADSQVAIAAIAAIIAERKDRPVSPAKINELFDTLRAACARQFGFNPRQLTAGMRYVGPEGHGRDVVHVFRDAGTHSQITLKNTFASLRATAGEKPHWSEAEQARYRQTDAEIEAAIEAKRVELDFIRHSTLYQDHREQLLSHYKAWPDYREGGPNPREAARTLIVALADARDPRLTAFSEQLHTQDPDELAHLLLAPCHLELEESRLAANLAAG
;
A
#
# COMPACT_ATOMS: atom_id res chain seq x y z
N MET A 1 59.97 -11.56 14.24
CA MET A 1 58.87 -10.71 14.75
C MET A 1 58.11 -9.93 13.66
N ALA A 2 58.51 -9.95 12.38
CA ALA A 2 57.78 -9.24 11.30
C ALA A 2 56.52 -9.96 10.77
N TYR A 3 56.49 -11.30 10.80
CA TYR A 3 55.42 -12.11 10.19
C TYR A 3 54.04 -12.00 10.87
N ALA A 4 54.01 -11.67 12.17
CA ALA A 4 52.78 -11.53 12.95
C ALA A 4 52.08 -10.17 12.70
N ALA A 5 52.84 -9.12 12.38
CA ALA A 5 52.30 -7.79 12.11
C ALA A 5 51.57 -7.73 10.76
N ASP A 6 52.13 -8.35 9.71
CA ASP A 6 51.51 -8.40 8.37
C ASP A 6 50.21 -9.21 8.36
N SER A 7 50.15 -10.27 9.16
CA SER A 7 48.93 -11.10 9.30
C SER A 7 47.79 -10.33 9.97
N GLN A 8 48.09 -9.51 10.99
CA GLN A 8 47.10 -8.70 11.70
C GLN A 8 46.51 -7.60 10.80
N VAL A 9 47.35 -6.98 9.97
CA VAL A 9 46.94 -5.93 9.00
C VAL A 9 46.08 -6.53 7.90
N ALA A 10 46.41 -7.72 7.40
CA ALA A 10 45.59 -8.42 6.40
C ALA A 10 44.21 -8.83 6.97
N ILE A 11 44.16 -9.31 8.22
CA ILE A 11 42.88 -9.63 8.89
C ILE A 11 42.03 -8.38 9.10
N ALA A 12 42.64 -7.26 9.51
CA ALA A 12 41.93 -5.99 9.67
C ALA A 12 41.40 -5.44 8.33
N ALA A 13 42.17 -5.56 7.24
CA ALA A 13 41.74 -5.17 5.91
C ALA A 13 40.59 -6.03 5.38
N ILE A 14 40.64 -7.36 5.60
CA ILE A 14 39.54 -8.26 5.24
C ILE A 14 38.30 -7.97 6.07
N ALA A 15 38.45 -7.71 7.38
CA ALA A 15 37.33 -7.33 8.25
C ALA A 15 36.70 -5.99 7.81
N ALA A 16 37.51 -5.02 7.39
CA ALA A 16 37.04 -3.74 6.86
C ALA A 16 36.28 -3.92 5.53
N ILE A 17 36.78 -4.74 4.60
CA ILE A 17 36.09 -5.06 3.33
C ILE A 17 34.77 -5.80 3.59
N ILE A 18 34.74 -6.70 4.58
CA ILE A 18 33.53 -7.41 5.00
C ILE A 18 32.52 -6.44 5.63
N ALA A 19 32.98 -5.50 6.46
CA ALA A 19 32.13 -4.45 7.05
C ALA A 19 31.58 -3.49 5.99
N GLU A 20 32.40 -3.06 5.04
CA GLU A 20 32.00 -2.17 3.94
C GLU A 20 31.00 -2.85 2.98
N ARG A 21 31.12 -4.17 2.77
CA ARG A 21 30.10 -4.96 2.04
C ARG A 21 28.79 -5.12 2.82
N LYS A 22 28.85 -5.13 4.15
CA LYS A 22 27.69 -5.30 5.03
C LYS A 22 26.78 -4.07 5.03
N ASP A 23 27.34 -2.88 4.84
CA ASP A 23 26.62 -1.60 4.83
C ASP A 23 26.35 -1.05 3.42
N ARG A 24 26.72 -1.78 2.36
CA ARG A 24 26.40 -1.34 0.99
C ARG A 24 24.91 -1.58 0.74
N PRO A 25 24.12 -0.53 0.44
CA PRO A 25 22.72 -0.71 0.09
C PRO A 25 22.61 -1.63 -1.12
N VAL A 26 21.73 -2.63 -1.04
CA VAL A 26 21.43 -3.52 -2.16
C VAL A 26 20.95 -2.66 -3.32
N SER A 27 21.57 -2.79 -4.50
CA SER A 27 21.23 -1.95 -5.64
C SER A 27 19.78 -2.20 -6.10
N PRO A 28 19.09 -1.20 -6.70
CA PRO A 28 17.74 -1.39 -7.21
C PRO A 28 17.60 -2.56 -8.20
N ALA A 29 18.60 -2.76 -9.07
CA ALA A 29 18.64 -3.90 -9.98
C ALA A 29 18.66 -5.23 -9.21
N LYS A 30 19.44 -5.32 -8.14
CA LYS A 30 19.51 -6.54 -7.32
C LYS A 30 18.21 -6.77 -6.54
N ILE A 31 17.55 -5.72 -6.08
CA ILE A 31 16.24 -5.83 -5.45
C ILE A 31 15.21 -6.41 -6.44
N ASN A 32 15.20 -5.95 -7.69
CA ASN A 32 14.31 -6.48 -8.72
C ASN A 32 14.56 -7.97 -8.99
N GLU A 33 15.82 -8.40 -9.11
CA GLU A 33 16.15 -9.84 -9.24
C GLU A 33 15.66 -10.68 -8.05
N LEU A 34 15.76 -10.13 -6.83
CA LEU A 34 15.26 -10.80 -5.63
C LEU A 34 13.73 -10.89 -5.64
N PHE A 35 13.02 -9.88 -6.14
CA PHE A 35 11.58 -9.94 -6.35
C PHE A 35 11.19 -10.98 -7.41
N ASP A 36 11.93 -11.09 -8.51
CA ASP A 36 11.70 -12.15 -9.51
C ASP A 36 11.80 -13.54 -8.88
N THR A 37 12.85 -13.74 -8.08
CA THR A 37 13.09 -15.00 -7.36
C THR A 37 12.00 -15.26 -6.32
N LEU A 38 11.59 -14.23 -5.57
CA LEU A 38 10.52 -14.32 -4.58
C LEU A 38 9.19 -14.73 -5.24
N ARG A 39 8.82 -14.11 -6.34
CA ARG A 39 7.59 -14.40 -7.09
C ARG A 39 7.56 -15.85 -7.55
N ALA A 40 8.64 -16.31 -8.18
CA ALA A 40 8.77 -17.69 -8.62
C ALA A 40 8.73 -18.69 -7.45
N ALA A 41 9.39 -18.38 -6.33
CA ALA A 41 9.39 -19.22 -5.14
C ALA A 41 7.99 -19.31 -4.50
N CYS A 42 7.33 -18.18 -4.28
CA CYS A 42 6.03 -18.12 -3.60
C CYS A 42 4.89 -18.71 -4.44
N ALA A 43 4.91 -18.50 -5.77
CA ALA A 43 3.97 -19.15 -6.67
C ALA A 43 4.09 -20.67 -6.60
N ARG A 44 5.34 -21.19 -6.61
CA ARG A 44 5.62 -22.63 -6.51
C ARG A 44 5.26 -23.22 -5.15
N GLN A 45 5.55 -22.52 -4.06
CA GLN A 45 5.47 -23.07 -2.70
C GLN A 45 4.12 -22.86 -2.03
N PHE A 46 3.46 -21.72 -2.29
CA PHE A 46 2.25 -21.31 -1.58
C PHE A 46 1.06 -21.06 -2.50
N GLY A 47 1.25 -21.16 -3.83
CA GLY A 47 0.25 -20.79 -4.83
C GLY A 47 -0.03 -19.28 -4.87
N PHE A 48 0.88 -18.45 -4.37
CA PHE A 48 0.68 -17.00 -4.36
C PHE A 48 0.78 -16.42 -5.77
N ASN A 49 -0.13 -15.52 -6.09
CA ASN A 49 -0.14 -14.79 -7.34
C ASN A 49 1.05 -13.80 -7.39
N PRO A 50 1.93 -13.89 -8.41
CA PRO A 50 3.06 -12.97 -8.59
C PRO A 50 2.68 -11.49 -8.58
N ARG A 51 1.51 -11.14 -9.11
CA ARG A 51 1.03 -9.75 -9.18
C ARG A 51 0.66 -9.20 -7.81
N GLN A 52 0.04 -10.02 -6.95
CA GLN A 52 -0.23 -9.64 -5.55
C GLN A 52 1.07 -9.39 -4.78
N LEU A 53 2.09 -10.23 -4.99
CA LEU A 53 3.41 -10.03 -4.39
C LEU A 53 4.07 -8.72 -4.83
N THR A 54 4.04 -8.40 -6.13
CA THR A 54 4.59 -7.14 -6.63
C THR A 54 3.88 -5.92 -6.03
N ALA A 55 2.55 -5.96 -5.92
CA ALA A 55 1.77 -4.84 -5.42
C ALA A 55 1.87 -4.68 -3.89
N GLY A 56 1.94 -5.80 -3.16
CA GLY A 56 1.80 -5.81 -1.70
C GLY A 56 3.12 -5.81 -0.92
N MET A 57 4.24 -6.25 -1.52
CA MET A 57 5.49 -6.48 -0.78
C MET A 57 6.52 -5.38 -1.02
N ARG A 58 7.26 -5.04 0.04
CA ARG A 58 8.48 -4.22 -0.01
C ARG A 58 9.69 -5.00 0.48
N TYR A 59 10.85 -4.72 -0.10
CA TYR A 59 12.12 -5.25 0.38
C TYR A 59 12.57 -4.49 1.63
N VAL A 60 12.90 -5.23 2.69
CA VAL A 60 13.36 -4.66 3.97
C VAL A 60 14.88 -4.67 4.06
N GLY A 61 15.52 -5.76 3.62
CA GLY A 61 16.96 -5.92 3.72
C GLY A 61 17.39 -7.37 3.94
N PRO A 62 18.70 -7.62 3.94
CA PRO A 62 19.25 -8.91 4.33
C PRO A 62 19.30 -9.05 5.85
N GLU A 63 19.07 -10.27 6.36
CA GLU A 63 19.29 -10.66 7.76
C GLU A 63 20.22 -11.88 7.81
N GLY A 64 21.03 -12.00 8.87
CA GLY A 64 21.97 -13.12 9.06
C GLY A 64 23.40 -12.85 8.59
N HIS A 65 24.27 -13.86 8.66
CA HIS A 65 25.69 -13.76 8.36
C HIS A 65 26.19 -14.95 7.53
N GLY A 66 27.20 -14.70 6.68
CA GLY A 66 27.86 -15.76 5.92
C GLY A 66 26.92 -16.52 5.00
N ARG A 67 26.82 -17.84 5.18
CA ARG A 67 25.96 -18.74 4.38
C ARG A 67 24.49 -18.73 4.82
N ASP A 68 24.17 -18.04 5.92
CA ASP A 68 22.84 -18.00 6.50
C ASP A 68 22.10 -16.69 6.26
N VAL A 69 22.59 -15.89 5.30
CA VAL A 69 21.90 -14.68 4.86
C VAL A 69 20.55 -15.02 4.23
N VAL A 70 19.50 -14.34 4.67
CA VAL A 70 18.16 -14.36 4.10
C VAL A 70 17.74 -12.95 3.71
N HIS A 71 16.95 -12.83 2.64
CA HIS A 71 16.39 -11.56 2.19
C HIS A 71 14.97 -11.41 2.69
N VAL A 72 14.68 -10.32 3.39
CA VAL A 72 13.39 -10.10 4.04
C VAL A 72 12.51 -9.18 3.22
N PHE A 73 11.29 -9.64 2.97
CA PHE A 73 10.21 -8.90 2.36
C PHE A 73 9.08 -8.73 3.36
N ARG A 74 8.44 -7.58 3.35
CA ARG A 74 7.33 -7.25 4.25
C ARG A 74 6.15 -6.74 3.46
N ASP A 75 4.95 -7.15 3.84
CA ASP A 75 3.72 -6.57 3.31
C ASP A 75 3.65 -5.05 3.65
N ALA A 76 3.01 -4.28 2.79
CA ALA A 76 2.85 -2.84 2.98
C ALA A 76 1.67 -2.49 3.90
N GLY A 77 0.59 -3.28 3.85
CA GLY A 77 -0.63 -3.11 4.65
C GLY A 77 -0.64 -3.92 5.94
N THR A 78 0.16 -4.98 6.04
CA THR A 78 0.33 -5.82 7.23
C THR A 78 1.80 -5.88 7.63
N HIS A 79 2.12 -6.37 8.83
CA HIS A 79 3.50 -6.62 9.22
C HIS A 79 3.99 -8.04 8.84
N SER A 80 3.26 -8.73 7.96
CA SER A 80 3.59 -10.07 7.49
C SER A 80 4.87 -10.08 6.66
N GLN A 81 5.70 -11.10 6.88
CA GLN A 81 7.04 -11.16 6.29
C GLN A 81 7.28 -12.48 5.58
N ILE A 82 8.03 -12.41 4.47
CA ILE A 82 8.56 -13.56 3.76
C ILE A 82 10.08 -13.44 3.76
N THR A 83 10.76 -14.50 4.18
CA THR A 83 12.22 -14.60 4.04
C THR A 83 12.54 -15.42 2.81
N LEU A 84 13.45 -14.94 1.97
CA LEU A 84 13.98 -15.62 0.80
C LEU A 84 15.42 -16.04 1.06
N LYS A 85 15.69 -17.34 1.06
CA LYS A 85 17.05 -17.91 1.07
C LYS A 85 17.27 -18.64 -0.24
N ASN A 86 18.21 -18.15 -1.05
CA ASN A 86 18.40 -18.63 -2.43
C ASN A 86 17.07 -18.59 -3.21
N THR A 87 16.52 -19.75 -3.57
CA THR A 87 15.27 -19.90 -4.32
C THR A 87 14.09 -20.38 -3.45
N PHE A 88 14.27 -20.46 -2.14
CA PHE A 88 13.26 -20.91 -1.19
C PHE A 88 12.70 -19.74 -0.39
N ALA A 89 11.39 -19.57 -0.44
CA ALA A 89 10.68 -18.63 0.39
C ALA A 89 10.16 -19.33 1.66
N SER A 90 10.03 -18.57 2.75
CA SER A 90 9.43 -19.03 3.99
C SER A 90 8.58 -17.93 4.57
N LEU A 91 7.31 -18.24 4.83
CA LEU A 91 6.42 -17.34 5.55
C LEU A 91 6.91 -17.27 6.99
N ARG A 92 7.32 -16.08 7.44
CA ARG A 92 7.86 -15.94 8.79
C ARG A 92 6.71 -16.17 9.77
N ALA A 93 6.82 -17.26 10.53
CA ALA A 93 5.83 -17.57 11.56
C ALA A 93 5.76 -16.43 12.56
N THR A 94 6.89 -15.83 12.98
CA THR A 94 6.93 -14.72 13.96
C THR A 94 7.92 -13.64 13.53
N ALA A 95 7.51 -12.37 13.59
CA ALA A 95 8.41 -11.21 13.60
C ALA A 95 8.23 -10.48 14.93
N GLY A 96 8.99 -10.87 15.97
CA GLY A 96 8.70 -10.46 17.35
C GLY A 96 7.53 -11.24 17.96
N GLU A 97 6.68 -10.58 18.74
CA GLU A 97 5.60 -11.24 19.53
C GLU A 97 4.36 -11.68 18.74
N LYS A 98 4.18 -11.29 17.46
CA LYS A 98 2.96 -11.64 16.70
C LYS A 98 3.26 -12.48 15.46
N PRO A 99 2.67 -13.68 15.34
CA PRO A 99 2.64 -14.41 14.10
C PRO A 99 1.59 -13.86 13.14
N HIS A 100 1.96 -13.65 11.87
CA HIS A 100 1.30 -12.62 11.06
C HIS A 100 0.55 -13.12 9.82
N TRP A 101 0.82 -14.34 9.34
CA TRP A 101 0.15 -14.90 8.15
C TRP A 101 -1.17 -15.59 8.51
N SER A 102 -2.27 -14.83 8.54
CA SER A 102 -3.61 -15.40 8.69
C SER A 102 -4.06 -16.16 7.43
N GLU A 103 -5.05 -17.05 7.56
CA GLU A 103 -5.63 -17.74 6.40
C GLU A 103 -6.24 -16.76 5.40
N ALA A 104 -6.92 -15.72 5.87
CA ALA A 104 -7.51 -14.67 5.03
C ALA A 104 -6.43 -13.91 4.25
N GLU A 105 -5.28 -13.63 4.88
CA GLU A 105 -4.17 -12.97 4.20
C GLU A 105 -3.52 -13.87 3.14
N GLN A 106 -3.30 -15.14 3.47
CA GLN A 106 -2.79 -16.10 2.47
C GLN A 106 -3.78 -16.27 1.31
N ALA A 107 -5.09 -16.29 1.58
CA ALA A 107 -6.13 -16.35 0.55
C ALA A 107 -6.09 -15.12 -0.37
N ARG A 108 -5.93 -13.91 0.18
CA ARG A 108 -5.73 -12.67 -0.60
C ARG A 108 -4.55 -12.81 -1.57
N TYR A 109 -3.44 -13.35 -1.11
CA TYR A 109 -2.26 -13.56 -1.97
C TYR A 109 -2.44 -14.67 -3.01
N ARG A 110 -3.41 -15.58 -2.84
CA ARG A 110 -3.74 -16.64 -3.80
C ARG A 110 -4.78 -16.23 -4.85
N GLN A 111 -5.35 -15.03 -4.75
CA GLN A 111 -6.31 -14.53 -5.74
C GLN A 111 -5.74 -14.61 -7.15
N THR A 112 -6.51 -15.16 -8.07
CA THR A 112 -6.20 -15.23 -9.50
C THR A 112 -6.23 -13.84 -10.13
N ASP A 113 -5.59 -13.67 -11.29
CA ASP A 113 -5.63 -12.40 -12.00
C ASP A 113 -7.05 -11.98 -12.37
N ALA A 114 -7.92 -12.93 -12.70
CA ALA A 114 -9.33 -12.67 -12.99
C ALA A 114 -10.08 -12.12 -11.76
N GLU A 115 -9.82 -12.66 -10.56
CA GLU A 115 -10.42 -12.15 -9.32
C GLU A 115 -9.89 -10.77 -8.96
N ILE A 116 -8.60 -10.51 -9.22
CA ILE A 116 -7.99 -9.18 -9.02
C ILE A 116 -8.61 -8.16 -9.96
N GLU A 117 -8.74 -8.48 -11.25
CA GLU A 117 -9.39 -7.61 -12.23
C GLU A 117 -10.86 -7.38 -11.88
N ALA A 118 -11.59 -8.42 -11.49
CA ALA A 118 -12.98 -8.29 -11.05
C ALA A 118 -13.10 -7.35 -9.83
N ALA A 119 -12.19 -7.44 -8.85
CA ALA A 119 -12.19 -6.55 -7.69
C ALA A 119 -11.83 -5.10 -8.05
N ILE A 120 -10.90 -4.89 -8.99
CA ILE A 120 -10.56 -3.55 -9.50
C ILE A 120 -11.75 -2.96 -10.23
N GLU A 121 -12.40 -3.74 -11.08
CA GLU A 121 -13.55 -3.29 -11.86
C GLU A 121 -14.75 -2.98 -10.95
N ALA A 122 -15.02 -3.83 -9.94
CA ALA A 122 -16.05 -3.55 -8.95
C ALA A 122 -15.82 -2.21 -8.24
N LYS A 123 -14.57 -1.93 -7.81
CA LYS A 123 -14.21 -0.63 -7.21
C LYS A 123 -14.34 0.53 -8.19
N ARG A 124 -14.05 0.33 -9.47
CA ARG A 124 -14.24 1.36 -10.50
C ARG A 124 -15.71 1.68 -10.70
N VAL A 125 -16.57 0.66 -10.81
CA VAL A 125 -18.02 0.83 -10.94
C VAL A 125 -18.60 1.54 -9.71
N GLU A 126 -18.17 1.14 -8.51
CA GLU A 126 -18.58 1.82 -7.27
C GLU A 126 -18.18 3.29 -7.27
N LEU A 127 -16.92 3.59 -7.59
CA LEU A 127 -16.43 4.97 -7.63
C LEU A 127 -17.12 5.81 -8.71
N ASP A 128 -17.41 5.21 -9.87
CA ASP A 128 -18.15 5.85 -10.95
C ASP A 128 -19.59 6.16 -10.53
N PHE A 129 -20.27 5.23 -9.86
CA PHE A 129 -21.58 5.48 -9.27
C PHE A 129 -21.54 6.64 -8.28
N ILE A 130 -20.59 6.64 -7.33
CA ILE A 130 -20.48 7.71 -6.33
C ILE A 130 -20.26 9.05 -7.02
N ARG A 131 -19.31 9.12 -7.96
CA ARG A 131 -18.97 10.34 -8.71
C ARG A 131 -20.18 10.87 -9.48
N HIS A 132 -21.04 10.02 -10.03
CA HIS A 132 -22.21 10.45 -10.79
C HIS A 132 -23.50 10.54 -9.96
N SER A 133 -23.45 10.24 -8.67
CA SER A 133 -24.60 10.38 -7.79
C SER A 133 -25.00 11.84 -7.61
N THR A 134 -26.30 12.11 -7.57
CA THR A 134 -26.83 13.47 -7.31
C THR A 134 -26.37 13.99 -5.95
N LEU A 135 -26.27 13.10 -4.95
CA LEU A 135 -25.75 13.42 -3.64
C LEU A 135 -24.34 14.02 -3.71
N TYR A 136 -23.42 13.35 -4.42
CA TYR A 136 -22.06 13.85 -4.57
C TYR A 136 -22.05 15.14 -5.39
N GLN A 137 -22.73 15.18 -6.54
CA GLN A 137 -22.73 16.34 -7.43
C GLN A 137 -23.22 17.62 -6.75
N ASP A 138 -24.29 17.54 -5.96
CA ASP A 138 -24.86 18.70 -5.26
C ASP A 138 -23.98 19.21 -4.11
N HIS A 139 -23.16 18.33 -3.52
CA HIS A 139 -22.25 18.68 -2.42
C HIS A 139 -20.78 18.75 -2.84
N ARG A 140 -20.47 18.58 -4.13
CA ARG A 140 -19.12 18.45 -4.66
C ARG A 140 -18.23 19.63 -4.30
N GLU A 141 -18.68 20.85 -4.56
CA GLU A 141 -17.91 22.07 -4.26
C GLU A 141 -17.68 22.24 -2.76
N GLN A 142 -18.70 21.94 -1.95
CA GLN A 142 -18.60 21.95 -0.49
C GLN A 142 -17.52 20.98 -0.01
N LEU A 143 -17.53 19.73 -0.49
CA LEU A 143 -16.55 18.70 -0.11
C LEU A 143 -15.13 19.06 -0.56
N LEU A 144 -14.96 19.52 -1.79
CA LEU A 144 -13.66 19.89 -2.35
C LEU A 144 -13.04 21.10 -1.65
N SER A 145 -13.85 22.05 -1.16
CA SER A 145 -13.38 23.24 -0.43
C SER A 145 -12.57 22.93 0.84
N HIS A 146 -12.62 21.69 1.35
CA HIS A 146 -11.82 21.27 2.51
C HIS A 146 -10.40 20.81 2.14
N TYR A 147 -10.06 20.72 0.85
CA TYR A 147 -8.74 20.31 0.39
C TYR A 147 -7.87 21.50 0.00
N LYS A 148 -6.67 21.59 0.55
CA LYS A 148 -5.70 22.68 0.29
C LYS A 148 -5.36 22.91 -1.19
N ALA A 149 -5.50 21.86 -2.00
CA ALA A 149 -5.22 21.91 -3.44
C ALA A 149 -6.42 22.42 -4.26
N TRP A 150 -7.56 22.70 -3.63
CA TRP A 150 -8.74 23.25 -4.27
C TRP A 150 -8.70 24.80 -4.27
N PRO A 151 -9.11 25.48 -5.37
CA PRO A 151 -9.04 26.95 -5.46
C PRO A 151 -9.78 27.70 -4.35
N ASP A 152 -10.92 27.17 -3.90
CA ASP A 152 -11.78 27.81 -2.89
C ASP A 152 -11.46 27.39 -1.45
N TYR A 153 -10.30 26.76 -1.23
CA TYR A 153 -9.90 26.31 0.11
C TYR A 153 -9.83 27.47 1.10
N ARG A 154 -10.43 27.27 2.27
CA ARG A 154 -10.36 28.21 3.40
C ARG A 154 -9.65 27.58 4.60
N GLU A 155 -8.66 28.29 5.12
CA GLU A 155 -7.94 27.86 6.31
C GLU A 155 -8.80 27.97 7.58
N GLY A 156 -8.58 27.06 8.54
CA GLY A 156 -9.29 27.04 9.83
C GLY A 156 -10.62 26.28 9.85
N GLY A 157 -11.02 25.64 8.74
CA GLY A 157 -12.17 24.74 8.68
C GLY A 157 -11.88 23.32 9.20
N PRO A 158 -12.93 22.49 9.35
CA PRO A 158 -12.75 21.07 9.68
C PRO A 158 -12.00 20.35 8.55
N ASN A 159 -11.34 19.24 8.90
CA ASN A 159 -10.71 18.40 7.88
C ASN A 159 -11.79 17.74 6.99
N PRO A 160 -11.44 17.29 5.75
CA PRO A 160 -12.42 16.75 4.81
C PRO A 160 -13.29 15.63 5.39
N ARG A 161 -12.69 14.74 6.20
CA ARG A 161 -13.41 13.60 6.80
C ARG A 161 -14.44 14.07 7.82
N GLU A 162 -14.08 14.99 8.71
CA GLU A 162 -15.00 15.57 9.69
C GLU A 162 -16.14 16.35 9.01
N ALA A 163 -15.81 17.10 7.96
CA ALA A 163 -16.80 17.85 7.18
C ALA A 163 -17.81 16.91 6.49
N ALA A 164 -17.33 15.87 5.80
CA ALA A 164 -18.18 14.89 5.16
C ALA A 164 -19.04 14.13 6.17
N ARG A 165 -18.48 13.72 7.32
CA ARG A 165 -19.25 13.06 8.38
C ARG A 165 -20.36 13.96 8.92
N THR A 166 -20.06 15.24 9.13
CA THR A 166 -21.06 16.24 9.58
C THR A 166 -22.18 16.40 8.54
N LEU A 167 -21.82 16.43 7.25
CA LEU A 167 -22.79 16.46 6.16
C LEU A 167 -23.70 15.21 6.15
N ILE A 168 -23.12 14.01 6.25
CA ILE A 168 -23.89 12.76 6.31
C ILE A 168 -24.89 12.76 7.47
N VAL A 169 -24.46 13.19 8.66
CA VAL A 169 -25.35 13.28 9.84
C VAL A 169 -26.48 14.29 9.60
N ALA A 170 -26.17 15.48 9.10
CA ALA A 170 -27.18 16.50 8.82
C ALA A 170 -28.21 16.05 7.77
N LEU A 171 -27.77 15.34 6.73
CA LEU A 171 -28.64 14.77 5.70
C LEU A 171 -29.50 13.63 6.25
N ALA A 172 -28.96 12.80 7.15
CA ALA A 172 -29.71 11.76 7.83
C ALA A 172 -30.81 12.35 8.72
N ASP A 173 -30.49 13.40 9.49
CA ASP A 173 -31.46 14.12 10.33
C ASP A 173 -32.57 14.76 9.47
N ALA A 174 -32.21 15.29 8.30
CA ALA A 174 -33.15 15.84 7.32
C ALA A 174 -33.95 14.75 6.56
N ARG A 175 -33.62 13.47 6.76
CA ARG A 175 -34.18 12.32 6.03
C ARG A 175 -34.05 12.48 4.51
N ASP A 176 -32.90 12.93 4.07
CA ASP A 176 -32.65 13.19 2.66
C ASP A 176 -32.78 11.89 1.83
N PRO A 177 -33.69 11.81 0.85
CA PRO A 177 -33.90 10.61 0.06
C PRO A 177 -32.68 10.21 -0.79
N ARG A 178 -31.82 11.17 -1.15
CA ARG A 178 -30.58 10.92 -1.90
C ARG A 178 -29.57 10.19 -1.03
N LEU A 179 -29.48 10.53 0.26
CA LEU A 179 -28.63 9.80 1.21
C LEU A 179 -29.13 8.38 1.43
N THR A 180 -30.45 8.18 1.57
CA THR A 180 -31.03 6.84 1.70
C THR A 180 -30.67 5.97 0.49
N ALA A 181 -30.92 6.46 -0.73
CA ALA A 181 -30.60 5.72 -1.95
C ALA A 181 -29.09 5.43 -2.09
N PHE A 182 -28.24 6.39 -1.71
CA PHE A 182 -26.78 6.22 -1.70
C PHE A 182 -26.34 5.12 -0.73
N SER A 183 -26.90 5.10 0.49
CA SER A 183 -26.61 4.09 1.51
C SER A 183 -27.07 2.69 1.11
N GLU A 184 -28.22 2.58 0.44
CA GLU A 184 -28.77 1.31 -0.06
C GLU A 184 -27.91 0.73 -1.18
N GLN A 185 -27.48 1.57 -2.13
CA GLN A 185 -26.65 1.15 -3.26
C GLN A 185 -25.25 0.68 -2.81
N LEU A 186 -24.69 1.32 -1.79
CA LEU A 186 -23.36 0.99 -1.25
C LEU A 186 -23.41 -0.01 -0.10
N HIS A 187 -24.60 -0.48 0.26
CA HIS A 187 -24.83 -1.49 1.29
C HIS A 187 -24.22 -1.16 2.66
N THR A 188 -24.17 0.13 3.03
CA THR A 188 -23.67 0.58 4.33
C THR A 188 -24.53 1.71 4.88
N GLN A 189 -24.74 1.68 6.21
CA GLN A 189 -25.39 2.76 6.96
C GLN A 189 -24.42 3.42 7.95
N ASP A 190 -23.15 2.98 7.98
CA ASP A 190 -22.15 3.58 8.87
C ASP A 190 -21.80 4.99 8.38
N PRO A 191 -22.03 6.05 9.17
CA PRO A 191 -21.74 7.41 8.76
C PRO A 191 -20.27 7.65 8.43
N ASP A 192 -19.35 6.92 9.09
CA ASP A 192 -17.92 7.04 8.85
C ASP A 192 -17.51 6.40 7.51
N GLU A 193 -18.05 5.23 7.19
CA GLU A 193 -17.88 4.59 5.88
C GLU A 193 -18.53 5.40 4.75
N LEU A 194 -19.76 5.89 4.94
CA LEU A 194 -20.45 6.74 3.97
C LEU A 194 -19.68 8.03 3.69
N ALA A 195 -19.13 8.67 4.73
CA ALA A 195 -18.28 9.84 4.56
C ALA A 195 -16.99 9.52 3.80
N HIS A 196 -16.38 8.35 4.06
CA HIS A 196 -15.21 7.90 3.33
C HIS A 196 -15.50 7.68 1.83
N LEU A 197 -16.60 6.99 1.53
CA LEU A 197 -17.06 6.72 0.16
C LEU A 197 -17.39 8.03 -0.56
N LEU A 198 -18.11 8.95 0.09
CA LEU A 198 -18.48 10.25 -0.49
C LEU A 198 -17.26 11.12 -0.85
N LEU A 199 -16.15 10.98 -0.12
CA LEU A 199 -14.90 11.70 -0.39
C LEU A 199 -14.02 11.03 -1.45
N ALA A 200 -14.29 9.78 -1.82
CA ALA A 200 -13.43 9.04 -2.74
C ALA A 200 -13.23 9.74 -4.10
N PRO A 201 -14.27 10.31 -4.76
CA PRO A 201 -14.07 11.01 -6.03
C PRO A 201 -13.27 12.31 -5.90
N CYS A 202 -13.28 12.98 -4.73
CA CYS A 202 -12.54 14.23 -4.54
C CYS A 202 -11.04 14.04 -4.79
N HIS A 203 -10.48 12.89 -4.39
CA HIS A 203 -9.07 12.59 -4.63
C HIS A 203 -8.72 12.49 -6.12
N LEU A 204 -9.59 11.86 -6.92
CA LEU A 204 -9.40 11.78 -8.37
C LEU A 204 -9.46 13.16 -9.02
N GLU A 205 -10.45 13.96 -8.65
CA GLU A 205 -10.64 15.28 -9.27
C GLU A 205 -9.52 16.26 -8.94
N LEU A 206 -8.93 16.17 -7.75
CA LEU A 206 -7.74 16.94 -7.39
C LEU A 206 -6.52 16.51 -8.21
N GLU A 207 -6.36 15.20 -8.44
CA GLU A 207 -5.30 14.68 -9.31
C GLU A 207 -5.49 15.13 -10.77
N GLU A 208 -6.70 15.01 -11.30
CA GLU A 208 -7.08 15.48 -12.64
C GLU A 208 -6.80 16.98 -12.79
N SER A 209 -7.19 17.79 -11.78
CA SER A 209 -6.97 19.24 -11.77
C SER A 209 -5.47 19.58 -11.75
N ARG A 210 -4.68 18.87 -10.96
CA ARG A 210 -3.22 19.05 -10.91
C ARG A 210 -2.56 18.67 -12.23
N LEU A 211 -2.98 17.57 -12.85
CA LEU A 211 -2.48 17.14 -14.15
C LEU A 211 -2.82 18.14 -15.25
N ALA A 212 -4.05 18.65 -15.28
CA ALA A 212 -4.47 19.69 -16.21
C ALA A 212 -3.64 20.98 -16.05
N ALA A 213 -3.38 21.41 -14.81
CA ALA A 213 -2.53 22.57 -14.53
C ALA A 213 -1.08 22.37 -15.02
N ASN A 214 -0.51 21.17 -14.81
CA ASN A 214 0.84 20.84 -15.29
C ASN A 214 0.93 20.84 -16.82
N LEU A 215 -0.10 20.32 -17.50
CA LEU A 215 -0.16 20.31 -18.96
C LEU A 215 -0.35 21.71 -19.56
N ALA A 216 -1.03 22.61 -18.86
CA ALA A 216 -1.21 23.99 -19.29
C ALA A 216 0.04 24.88 -19.05
N ALA A 217 0.95 24.45 -18.17
CA ALA A 217 2.15 25.18 -17.80
C ALA A 217 3.43 24.74 -18.54
N GLY A 218 3.38 23.66 -19.33
CA GLY A 218 4.48 23.14 -20.15
C GLY A 218 4.30 23.47 -21.62
#